data_AF-X1CWX2-F1
#
_entry.id   AF-X1CWX2-F1
#
_cell.length_a   1.000
_cell.length_b   1.000
_cell.length_c   1.000
_cell.angle_alpha   90.00
_cell.angle_beta   90.00
_cell.angle_gamma   90.00
#
_symmetry.space_group_name_H-M   'P 1'
#
loop_
_entity.id
_entity.type
_entity.pdbx_description
1 polymer ?
#
loop_
_entity_poly.entity_id
_entity_poly.type
_entity_poly.pdbx_seq_one_letter_code
_entity_poly.pdbx_strand_id
1 'polypeptide(L)' 'GFMIVLVDFIVQFDDGSIGLFDTKGGRTAETSDAGPRAEGLQKYIKEQNKKGKKLRGGIVINVDGSWRYN' A
#
# COMPACT_ATOMS: atom_id res chain seq x y z
N GLY A 1 -14.44 14.65 -2.92
CA GLY A 1 -14.73 13.51 -2.04
C GLY A 1 -13.48 13.12 -1.28
N PHE A 2 -13.61 12.66 -0.05
CA PHE A 2 -12.49 12.13 0.73
C PHE A 2 -12.15 10.71 0.26
N MET A 3 -10.88 10.44 -0.02
CA MET A 3 -10.38 9.09 -0.26
C MET A 3 -9.95 8.51 1.09
N ILE A 4 -10.64 7.47 1.54
CA ILE A 4 -10.23 6.71 2.72
C ILE A 4 -9.37 5.53 2.24
N VAL A 5 -8.16 5.43 2.76
CA VAL A 5 -7.23 4.35 2.47
C VAL A 5 -7.09 3.50 3.72
N LEU A 6 -7.38 2.20 3.59
CA LEU A 6 -7.21 1.22 4.65
C LEU A 6 -6.01 0.35 4.31
N VAL A 7 -5.13 0.15 5.28
CA VAL A 7 -3.91 -0.69 5.15
C VAL A 7 -3.81 -1.60 6.37
N ASP A 8 -3.15 -2.74 6.19
CA ASP A 8 -2.97 -3.71 7.27
C ASP A 8 -1.80 -3.32 8.18
N PHE A 9 -0.76 -2.72 7.60
CA PHE A 9 0.43 -2.32 8.35
C PHE A 9 0.83 -0.88 8.06
N ILE A 10 1.21 -0.19 9.13
CA ILE A 10 1.87 1.11 9.10
C ILE A 10 3.20 0.95 9.81
N VAL A 11 4.30 1.27 9.12
CA VAL A 11 5.66 1.09 9.62
C VAL A 11 6.39 2.42 9.58
N GLN A 12 6.96 2.87 10.70
CA GLN A 12 7.90 3.99 10.69
C GLN A 12 9.33 3.45 10.57
N PHE A 13 10.08 4.01 9.62
CA PHE A 13 11.48 3.67 9.43
C PHE A 13 12.39 4.64 10.20
N ASP A 14 13.63 4.22 10.40
CA ASP A 14 14.69 4.99 11.08
C ASP A 14 15.00 6.32 10.39
N ASP A 15 14.88 6.36 9.06
CA ASP A 15 15.01 7.59 8.24
C ASP A 15 13.81 8.57 8.37
N GLY A 16 12.82 8.22 9.21
CA GLY A 16 11.61 8.97 9.45
C GLY A 16 10.55 8.84 8.35
N SER A 17 10.76 8.01 7.33
CA SER A 17 9.72 7.67 6.34
C SER A 17 8.66 6.76 6.95
N ILE A 18 7.46 6.78 6.37
CA ILE A 18 6.33 5.93 6.77
C ILE A 18 5.97 4.98 5.63
N GLY A 19 5.96 3.69 5.91
CA GLY A 19 5.47 2.61 5.07
C GLY A 19 3.98 2.37 5.29
N LEU A 20 3.20 2.28 4.22
CA LEU A 20 1.78 1.92 4.22
C LEU A 20 1.61 0.64 3.39
N PHE A 21 1.15 -0.45 4.00
CA PHE A 21 1.14 -1.76 3.35
C PHE A 21 -0.20 -2.48 3.52
N ASP A 22 -0.80 -2.89 2.41
CA ASP A 22 -2.04 -3.68 2.36
C ASP A 22 -1.70 -5.10 1.89
N THR A 23 -1.95 -6.11 2.71
CA THR A 23 -1.64 -7.50 2.36
C THR A 23 -2.75 -8.10 1.49
N LYS A 24 -2.33 -8.95 0.56
CA LYS A 24 -3.21 -9.78 -0.25
C LYS A 24 -2.65 -11.20 -0.30
N GLY A 25 -3.51 -12.18 -0.08
CA GLY A 25 -3.20 -13.60 -0.17
C GLY A 25 -4.34 -14.37 -0.85
N GLY A 26 -4.00 -15.39 -1.65
CA GLY A 26 -4.97 -16.27 -2.31
C GLY A 26 -5.92 -15.57 -3.30
N ARG A 27 -7.13 -16.12 -3.48
CA ARG A 27 -8.19 -15.67 -4.42
C ARG A 27 -8.57 -14.18 -4.30
N THR A 28 -8.18 -13.49 -3.24
CA THR A 28 -8.44 -12.04 -3.05
C THR A 28 -7.55 -11.15 -3.93
N ALA A 29 -6.51 -11.71 -4.57
CA ALA A 29 -5.83 -11.07 -5.70
C ALA A 29 -6.70 -11.03 -6.98
N GLU A 30 -7.71 -11.90 -7.06
CA GLU A 30 -8.58 -12.09 -8.24
C GLU A 30 -9.94 -11.37 -8.09
N THR A 31 -10.20 -10.70 -6.97
CA THR A 31 -11.45 -9.94 -6.81
C THR A 31 -11.34 -8.57 -7.48
N SER A 32 -12.42 -8.14 -8.14
CA SER A 32 -12.54 -6.87 -8.85
C SER A 32 -12.24 -5.61 -8.00
N ASP A 33 -12.17 -5.75 -6.67
CA ASP A 33 -11.89 -4.66 -5.73
C ASP A 33 -10.39 -4.48 -5.39
N ALA A 34 -9.53 -5.43 -5.78
CA ALA A 34 -8.09 -5.35 -5.50
C ALA A 34 -7.39 -4.24 -6.30
N GLY A 35 -7.75 -4.09 -7.57
CA GLY A 35 -7.22 -3.03 -8.46
C GLY A 35 -7.53 -1.62 -7.95
N PRO A 36 -8.81 -1.26 -7.73
CA PRO A 36 -9.20 0.07 -7.25
C PRO A 36 -8.55 0.46 -5.91
N ARG A 37 -8.37 -0.49 -4.98
CA ARG A 37 -7.70 -0.23 -3.70
C ARG A 37 -6.20 0.00 -3.87
N ALA A 38 -5.53 -0.83 -4.68
CA ALA A 38 -4.11 -0.66 -4.99
C ALA A 38 -3.84 0.70 -5.65
N GLU A 39 -4.66 1.07 -6.64
CA GLU A 39 -4.59 2.37 -7.30
C GLU A 39 -4.85 3.53 -6.32
N GLY A 40 -5.84 3.38 -5.44
CA GLY A 40 -6.16 4.37 -4.40
C GLY A 40 -5.00 4.61 -3.43
N LEU A 41 -4.37 3.54 -2.94
CA LEU A 41 -3.20 3.61 -2.06
C LEU A 41 -2.02 4.29 -2.76
N GLN A 42 -1.70 3.87 -3.98
CA GLN A 42 -0.60 4.44 -4.76
C GLN A 42 -0.83 5.93 -5.08
N LYS A 43 -2.06 6.28 -5.47
CA LYS A 43 -2.45 7.68 -5.71
C LYS A 43 -2.30 8.52 -4.44
N TYR A 44 -2.77 8.01 -3.31
CA TYR A 44 -2.63 8.69 -2.02
C TYR A 44 -1.16 8.93 -1.66
N ILE A 45 -0.31 7.90 -1.73
CA ILE A 45 1.12 8.01 -1.46
C ILE A 45 1.76 9.10 -2.33
N LYS A 46 1.50 9.07 -3.65
CA LYS A 46 2.03 10.05 -4.60
C LYS A 46 1.57 11.48 -4.29
N GLU A 47 0.29 11.66 -3.99
CA GLU A 47 -0.27 12.98 -3.67
C GLU A 47 0.27 13.55 -2.35
N GLN A 48 0.47 12.70 -1.34
CA GLN A 48 1.03 13.12 -0.06
C GLN A 48 2.53 13.43 -0.17
N ASN A 49 3.28 12.68 -0.97
CA ASN A 49 4.69 12.94 -1.21
C ASN A 49 4.92 14.26 -1.95
N LYS A 50 4.02 14.62 -2.88
CA LYS A 50 4.00 15.97 -3.48
C LYS A 50 3.79 17.09 -2.46
N LYS A 51 3.22 16.79 -1.29
CA LYS A 51 3.02 17.72 -0.16
C LYS A 51 4.16 17.65 0.87
N GLY A 52 5.27 16.99 0.55
CA GLY A 52 6.45 16.91 1.41
C GLY A 52 6.44 15.78 2.45
N LYS A 53 5.42 14.90 2.44
CA LYS A 53 5.50 13.66 3.23
C LYS A 53 6.54 12.69 2.62
N LYS A 54 7.01 11.75 3.44
CA LYS A 54 7.92 10.67 3.03
C LYS A 54 7.21 9.32 3.17
N LEU A 55 6.22 9.08 2.32
CA LEU A 55 5.46 7.84 2.30
C LEU A 55 6.02 6.85 1.27
N ARG A 56 6.01 5.57 1.61
CA ARG A 56 6.29 4.45 0.69
C ARG A 56 5.39 3.25 1.01
N GLY A 57 5.41 2.25 0.14
CA GLY A 57 4.65 1.01 0.32
C GLY A 57 3.61 0.78 -0.77
N GLY A 58 2.76 -0.22 -0.57
CA GLY A 58 1.83 -0.71 -1.57
C GLY A 58 1.25 -2.07 -1.19
N ILE A 59 0.94 -2.88 -2.19
CA ILE A 59 0.32 -4.19 -1.95
C ILE A 59 1.39 -5.21 -1.63
N VAL A 60 1.26 -5.89 -0.49
CA VAL A 60 2.16 -6.95 -0.04
C VAL A 60 1.57 -8.31 -0.40
N ILE A 61 2.33 -9.11 -1.15
CA ILE A 61 1.94 -10.47 -1.56
C ILE A 61 3.01 -11.48 -1.14
N ASN A 62 2.58 -12.70 -0.83
CA ASN A 62 3.47 -13.84 -0.68
C ASN A 62 3.49 -14.63 -2.00
N VAL A 63 4.69 -14.79 -2.59
CA VAL A 63 4.90 -15.57 -3.80
C VAL A 63 6.03 -16.55 -3.53
N ASP A 64 5.69 -17.84 -3.54
CA ASP A 64 6.59 -18.97 -3.30
C ASP A 64 7.41 -18.83 -2.01
N GLY A 65 6.75 -18.47 -0.91
CA GLY A 65 7.38 -18.30 0.40
C GLY A 65 8.15 -16.99 0.59
N SER A 66 8.22 -16.14 -0.45
CA SER A 66 8.87 -14.84 -0.40
C SER A 66 7.86 -13.71 -0.44
N TRP A 67 7.93 -12.79 0.52
CA TRP A 67 7.09 -11.60 0.59
C TRP A 67 7.64 -10.47 -0.31
N ARG A 68 6.75 -9.83 -1.08
CA ARG A 68 7.09 -8.74 -2.01
C ARG A 68 6.05 -7.64 -1.92
N TYR A 69 6.44 -6.39 -2.22
CA TYR A 69 5.51 -5.26 -2.35
C TYR A 69 5.84 -4.39 -3.56
N ASN A 70 4.84 -3.65 -4.06
CA ASN A 70 4.96 -2.72 -5.19
C ASN A 70 4.84 -1.24 -4.81
#